data_AF-A0A2U8FCG0-F1
#
_entry.id   AF-A0A2U8FCG0-F1
#
_cell.length_a   1.000
_cell.length_b   1.000
_cell.length_c   1.000
_cell.angle_alpha   90.00
_cell.angle_beta   90.00
_cell.angle_gamma   90.00
#
_symmetry.space_group_name_H-M   'P 1'
#
loop_
_entity.id
_entity.type
_entity.pdbx_description
1 polymer ?
#
loop_
_entity_poly.entity_id
_entity_poly.type
_entity_poly.pdbx_seq_one_letter_code
_entity_poly.pdbx_strand_id
1 'polypeptide(L)'
;MQESLFETIPNYYKPPLPFMGNKMRMLKTIKACLETLTISKDTIFLDVFGGSGLVAHNLKMWYPNNRVLWNDFDNFQERLRLYPITQEILERIIALKIQSKEKLTPQESKNVKEILESYPQKDLDCITISAWLLFGGNYAMTKEALLRSTFYNRITKSLSKSVGYLQGVERVIWILILP
;
A
#
# COMPACT_ATOMS: atom_id res chain seq x y z
N MET A 1 -11.87 -5.12 -26.04
CA MET A 1 -10.94 -3.97 -25.96
C MET A 1 -10.53 -3.63 -24.52
N GLN A 2 -11.41 -3.78 -23.51
CA GLN A 2 -10.98 -3.69 -22.09
C GLN A 2 -10.23 -4.94 -21.59
N GLU A 3 -10.58 -6.15 -22.04
CA GLU A 3 -9.91 -7.39 -21.61
C GLU A 3 -8.40 -7.40 -21.88
N SER A 4 -7.96 -6.88 -23.03
CA SER A 4 -6.53 -6.79 -23.38
C SER A 4 -5.73 -5.80 -22.52
N LEU A 5 -6.39 -4.85 -21.83
CA LEU A 5 -5.71 -3.94 -20.90
C LEU A 5 -5.39 -4.63 -19.57
N PHE A 6 -6.26 -5.52 -19.10
CA PHE A 6 -6.06 -6.23 -17.82
C PHE A 6 -5.08 -7.40 -17.95
N GLU A 7 -4.90 -7.99 -19.12
CA GLU A 7 -3.91 -9.06 -19.35
C GLU A 7 -2.46 -8.63 -19.05
N THR A 8 -2.16 -7.34 -19.16
CA THR A 8 -0.81 -6.79 -18.89
C THR A 8 -0.57 -6.41 -17.43
N ILE A 9 -1.60 -6.39 -16.59
CA ILE A 9 -1.49 -5.98 -15.19
C ILE A 9 -0.99 -7.18 -14.35
N PRO A 10 0.07 -7.01 -13.54
CA PRO A 10 0.56 -8.08 -12.68
C PRO A 10 -0.50 -8.60 -11.70
N ASN A 11 -0.47 -9.90 -11.41
CA ASN A 11 -1.31 -10.46 -10.34
C ASN A 11 -0.79 -10.04 -8.96
N TYR A 12 -1.65 -9.38 -8.17
CA TYR A 12 -1.33 -8.93 -6.82
C TYR A 12 -1.98 -9.80 -5.75
N TYR A 13 -1.15 -10.61 -5.08
CA TYR A 13 -1.56 -11.39 -3.89
C TYR A 13 -1.36 -10.62 -2.57
N LYS A 14 -0.66 -9.48 -2.61
CA LYS A 14 -0.44 -8.55 -1.50
C LYS A 14 -0.49 -7.11 -2.02
N PRO A 15 -0.84 -6.13 -1.19
CA PRO A 15 -0.77 -4.73 -1.60
C PRO A 15 0.70 -4.30 -1.85
N PRO A 16 0.93 -3.29 -2.69
CA PRO A 16 2.28 -2.77 -2.98
C PRO A 16 2.91 -2.04 -1.79
N LEU A 17 2.08 -1.51 -0.88
CA LEU A 17 2.50 -0.83 0.35
C LEU A 17 2.05 -1.63 1.58
N PRO A 18 2.79 -1.58 2.71
CA PRO A 18 2.38 -2.21 3.96
C PRO A 18 0.99 -1.76 4.42
N PHE A 19 0.16 -2.71 4.84
CA PHE A 19 -1.17 -2.46 5.38
C PHE A 19 -1.50 -3.48 6.48
N MET A 20 -1.90 -2.98 7.65
CA MET A 20 -2.30 -3.81 8.79
C MET A 20 -3.66 -4.44 8.50
N GLY A 21 -3.82 -5.73 8.76
CA GLY A 21 -5.08 -6.43 8.46
C GLY A 21 -5.32 -6.69 6.97
N ASN A 22 -4.25 -6.81 6.17
CA ASN A 22 -4.38 -7.18 4.76
C ASN A 22 -5.09 -8.54 4.61
N LYS A 23 -6.00 -8.63 3.63
CA LYS A 23 -6.86 -9.80 3.39
C LYS A 23 -6.24 -10.84 2.45
N MET A 24 -4.91 -10.89 2.35
CA MET A 24 -4.20 -11.80 1.43
C MET A 24 -4.63 -13.26 1.59
N ARG A 25 -4.75 -13.73 2.84
CA ARG A 25 -5.16 -15.11 3.14
C ARG A 25 -6.62 -15.40 2.77
N MET A 26 -7.47 -14.37 2.63
CA MET A 26 -8.88 -14.52 2.29
C MET A 26 -9.14 -14.57 0.79
N LEU A 27 -8.19 -14.13 -0.05
CA LEU A 27 -8.41 -14.04 -1.51
C LEU A 27 -8.85 -15.38 -2.12
N LYS A 28 -8.23 -16.49 -1.71
CA LYS A 28 -8.60 -17.83 -2.19
C LYS A 28 -10.04 -18.20 -1.81
N THR A 29 -10.42 -17.93 -0.55
CA THR A 29 -11.78 -18.22 -0.05
C THR A 29 -12.82 -17.35 -0.74
N ILE A 30 -12.53 -16.07 -0.94
CA ILE A 30 -13.41 -15.14 -1.66
C ILE A 30 -13.61 -15.64 -3.09
N LYS A 31 -12.53 -15.96 -3.82
CA LYS A 31 -12.63 -16.46 -5.20
C LYS A 31 -13.48 -17.73 -5.27
N ALA A 32 -13.21 -18.71 -4.40
CA ALA A 32 -13.98 -19.95 -4.36
C ALA A 32 -15.48 -19.72 -4.06
N CYS A 33 -15.80 -18.75 -3.19
CA CYS A 33 -17.19 -18.38 -2.92
C CYS A 33 -17.85 -17.69 -4.12
N LEU A 34 -17.13 -16.85 -4.86
CA LEU A 34 -17.66 -16.19 -6.06
C LEU A 34 -17.91 -17.19 -7.19
N GLU A 35 -17.10 -18.24 -7.30
CA GLU A 35 -17.26 -19.32 -8.29
C GLU A 35 -18.54 -20.16 -8.05
N THR A 36 -19.16 -20.10 -6.87
CA THR A 36 -20.46 -20.74 -6.60
C THR A 36 -21.66 -19.86 -6.93
N LEU A 37 -21.44 -18.58 -7.26
CA LEU A 37 -22.48 -17.60 -7.54
C LEU A 37 -22.64 -17.39 -9.05
N THR A 38 -23.86 -17.11 -9.49
CA THR A 38 -24.10 -16.61 -10.86
C THR A 38 -23.83 -15.11 -10.90
N ILE A 39 -22.71 -14.71 -11.50
CA ILE A 39 -22.33 -13.31 -11.68
C ILE A 39 -22.73 -12.88 -13.10
N SER A 40 -23.60 -11.88 -13.21
CA SER A 40 -23.96 -11.29 -14.50
C SER A 40 -23.05 -10.11 -14.82
N LYS A 41 -23.06 -9.64 -16.07
CA LYS A 41 -22.34 -8.44 -16.49
C LYS A 41 -22.78 -7.16 -15.74
N ASP A 42 -24.01 -7.15 -15.23
CA ASP A 42 -24.61 -6.01 -14.54
C ASP A 42 -24.36 -6.06 -13.01
N THR A 43 -23.74 -7.13 -12.51
CA THR A 43 -23.35 -7.25 -11.10
C THR A 43 -22.32 -6.17 -10.74
N ILE A 44 -22.55 -5.49 -9.62
CA ILE A 44 -21.64 -4.51 -9.03
C ILE A 44 -21.02 -5.12 -7.78
N PHE A 45 -19.69 -5.16 -7.73
CA PHE A 45 -18.98 -5.56 -6.52
C PHE A 45 -18.70 -4.34 -5.64
N LEU A 46 -19.01 -4.44 -4.35
CA LEU A 46 -18.74 -3.40 -3.37
C LEU A 46 -17.86 -3.93 -2.23
N ASP A 47 -16.62 -3.47 -2.18
CA ASP A 47 -15.70 -3.74 -1.07
C ASP A 47 -15.88 -2.67 0.02
N VAL A 48 -16.84 -2.91 0.93
CA VAL A 48 -17.20 -1.99 2.02
C VAL A 48 -16.12 -1.84 3.08
N PHE A 49 -15.22 -2.82 3.21
CA PHE A 49 -14.07 -2.78 4.11
C PHE A 49 -12.77 -2.79 3.31
N GLY A 50 -12.65 -1.83 2.39
CA GLY A 50 -11.64 -1.85 1.34
C GLY A 50 -10.20 -1.94 1.84
N GLY A 51 -9.86 -1.18 2.89
CA GLY A 51 -8.49 -1.10 3.40
C GLY A 51 -7.50 -0.82 2.26
N SER A 52 -6.48 -1.66 2.11
CA SER A 52 -5.53 -1.57 0.98
C SER A 52 -6.11 -1.71 -0.44
N GLY A 53 -7.38 -2.07 -0.59
CA GLY A 53 -8.01 -2.34 -1.88
C GLY A 53 -7.61 -3.66 -2.52
N LEU A 54 -6.92 -4.54 -1.78
CA LEU A 54 -6.46 -5.84 -2.31
C LEU A 54 -7.59 -6.70 -2.85
N VAL A 55 -8.73 -6.76 -2.16
CA VAL A 55 -9.90 -7.54 -2.61
C VAL A 55 -10.52 -6.87 -3.83
N ALA A 56 -10.80 -5.57 -3.78
CA ALA A 56 -11.31 -4.81 -4.92
C ALA A 56 -10.44 -4.94 -6.18
N HIS A 57 -9.12 -4.83 -6.06
CA HIS A 57 -8.21 -5.05 -7.19
C HIS A 57 -8.39 -6.45 -7.78
N ASN A 58 -8.37 -7.50 -6.95
CA ASN A 58 -8.54 -8.87 -7.41
C ASN A 58 -9.91 -9.13 -8.03
N LEU A 59 -10.99 -8.57 -7.48
CA LEU A 59 -12.32 -8.62 -8.07
C LEU A 59 -12.33 -8.04 -9.48
N LYS A 60 -11.65 -6.91 -9.70
CA LYS A 60 -11.55 -6.29 -11.03
C LYS A 60 -10.73 -7.13 -12.00
N MET A 61 -9.69 -7.82 -11.51
CA MET A 61 -8.91 -8.75 -12.33
C MET A 61 -9.70 -10.01 -12.71
N TRP A 62 -10.53 -10.53 -11.81
CA TRP A 62 -11.34 -11.73 -12.07
C TRP A 62 -12.57 -11.43 -12.92
N TYR A 63 -13.16 -10.24 -12.75
CA TYR A 63 -14.37 -9.79 -13.42
C TYR A 63 -14.14 -8.42 -14.10
N PRO A 64 -13.32 -8.36 -15.17
CA PRO A 64 -12.87 -7.11 -15.78
C PRO A 64 -14.01 -6.26 -16.35
N ASN A 65 -15.11 -6.88 -16.78
CA ASN A 65 -16.26 -6.19 -17.35
C ASN A 65 -17.24 -5.68 -16.27
N ASN A 66 -17.10 -6.11 -15.02
CA ASN A 66 -17.96 -5.68 -13.91
C ASN A 66 -17.45 -4.40 -13.26
N ARG A 67 -18.38 -3.63 -12.70
CA ARG A 67 -18.03 -2.48 -11.85
C ARG A 67 -17.58 -2.98 -10.48
N VAL A 68 -16.51 -2.38 -9.97
CA VAL A 68 -15.96 -2.71 -8.65
C VAL A 68 -15.75 -1.41 -7.90
N LEU A 69 -16.48 -1.24 -6.80
CA LEU A 69 -16.38 -0.11 -5.91
C LEU A 69 -15.53 -0.50 -4.70
N TRP A 70 -14.59 0.37 -4.36
CA TRP A 70 -13.67 0.21 -3.25
C TRP A 70 -13.84 1.35 -2.26
N ASN A 71 -14.29 1.02 -1.05
CA ASN A 71 -14.34 1.98 0.04
C ASN A 71 -12.94 2.21 0.64
N ASP A 72 -12.38 3.39 0.42
CA ASP A 72 -11.05 3.79 0.89
C ASP A 72 -11.12 4.64 2.17
N PHE A 73 -11.62 4.06 3.25
CA PHE A 73 -11.68 4.72 4.56
C PHE A 73 -10.28 5.03 5.14
N ASP A 74 -9.31 4.13 4.93
CA ASP A 74 -7.94 4.26 5.44
C ASP A 74 -7.05 5.18 4.59
N ASN A 75 -7.62 5.82 3.56
CA ASN A 75 -6.94 6.71 2.62
C ASN A 75 -5.68 6.09 1.98
N PHE A 76 -5.74 4.81 1.64
CA PHE A 76 -4.66 4.07 1.00
C PHE A 76 -4.35 4.62 -0.41
N GLN A 77 -5.32 5.23 -1.09
CA GLN A 77 -5.10 5.89 -2.37
C GLN A 77 -4.06 7.01 -2.26
N GLU A 78 -4.10 7.77 -1.17
CA GLU A 78 -3.12 8.84 -0.97
C GLU A 78 -1.72 8.26 -0.76
N ARG A 79 -1.60 7.15 -0.02
CA ARG A 79 -0.32 6.45 0.13
C ARG A 79 0.22 5.93 -1.20
N LEU A 80 -0.63 5.42 -2.08
CA LEU A 80 -0.25 5.03 -3.44
C LEU A 80 0.23 6.23 -4.27
N ARG A 81 -0.39 7.41 -4.09
CA ARG A 81 0.07 8.66 -4.74
C ARG A 81 1.49 9.04 -4.30
N LEU A 82 1.84 8.77 -3.05
CA LEU A 82 3.18 8.99 -2.50
C LEU A 82 4.22 7.95 -2.91
N TYR A 83 3.84 6.90 -3.67
CA TYR A 83 4.74 5.82 -4.05
C TYR A 83 6.04 6.29 -4.72
N PRO A 84 6.04 7.23 -5.70
CA PRO A 84 7.28 7.68 -6.34
C PRO A 84 8.24 8.35 -5.36
N ILE A 85 7.72 9.22 -4.48
CA ILE A 85 8.53 9.91 -3.47
C ILE A 85 9.04 8.92 -2.43
N THR A 86 8.20 7.97 -2.03
CA THR A 86 8.56 6.91 -1.07
C THR A 86 9.67 6.01 -1.62
N GLN A 87 9.65 5.72 -2.92
CA GLN A 87 10.72 5.01 -3.63
C GLN A 87 12.02 5.83 -3.66
N GLU A 88 11.96 7.13 -3.95
CA GLU A 88 13.12 8.03 -3.92
C GLU A 88 13.75 8.08 -2.51
N ILE A 89 12.93 8.21 -1.46
CA ILE A 89 13.40 8.20 -0.06
C ILE A 89 14.13 6.90 0.25
N LEU A 90 13.59 5.75 -0.17
CA LEU A 90 14.23 4.44 0.02
C LEU A 90 15.60 4.41 -0.64
N GLU A 91 15.71 4.88 -1.88
CA GLU A 91 16.96 4.93 -2.64
C GLU A 91 18.01 5.82 -1.95
N ARG A 92 17.60 7.00 -1.46
CA ARG A 92 18.48 7.88 -0.68
C ARG A 92 18.96 7.22 0.62
N ILE A 93 18.10 6.50 1.34
CA ILE A 93 18.50 5.78 2.55
C ILE A 93 19.45 4.62 2.22
N ILE A 94 19.19 3.85 1.16
CA ILE A 94 20.07 2.77 0.70
C ILE A 94 21.45 3.33 0.30
N ALA A 95 21.50 4.51 -0.33
CA ALA A 95 22.74 5.17 -0.71
C ALA A 95 23.62 5.57 0.48
N LEU A 96 23.08 5.68 1.69
CA LEU A 96 23.87 5.88 2.92
C LEU A 96 24.76 4.69 3.27
N LYS A 97 24.52 3.50 2.67
CA LYS A 97 25.30 2.27 2.91
C LYS A 97 25.42 1.95 4.40
N ILE A 98 24.29 1.99 5.12
CA ILE A 98 24.20 1.67 6.56
C ILE A 98 24.84 0.30 6.83
N GLN A 99 25.77 0.25 7.78
CA GLN A 99 26.53 -0.94 8.13
C GLN A 99 25.91 -1.70 9.30
N SER A 100 25.14 -1.00 10.14
CA SER A 100 24.42 -1.62 11.25
C SER A 100 23.46 -2.70 10.75
N LYS A 101 23.57 -3.90 11.35
CA LYS A 101 22.71 -5.05 11.04
C LYS A 101 21.35 -5.02 11.74
N GLU A 102 21.24 -4.21 12.79
CA GLU A 102 20.02 -4.04 13.58
C GLU A 102 19.80 -2.56 13.90
N LYS A 103 19.94 -2.14 15.17
CA LYS A 103 19.80 -0.75 15.59
C LYS A 103 20.87 0.12 14.93
N LEU A 104 20.46 1.26 14.36
CA LEU A 104 21.37 2.22 13.75
C LEU A 104 22.23 2.88 14.83
N THR A 105 23.49 3.17 14.49
CA THR A 105 24.35 4.04 15.29
C THR A 105 23.80 5.48 15.34
N PRO A 106 24.22 6.32 16.30
CA PRO A 106 23.81 7.71 16.35
C PRO A 106 24.07 8.48 15.06
N GLN A 107 25.20 8.23 14.39
CA GLN A 107 25.55 8.91 13.14
C GLN A 107 24.68 8.42 11.97
N GLU A 108 24.47 7.11 11.81
CA GLU A 108 23.56 6.58 10.78
C GLU A 108 22.14 7.07 10.99
N SER A 109 21.66 7.09 12.25
CA SER A 109 20.33 7.60 12.58
C SER A 109 20.22 9.09 12.23
N LYS A 110 21.24 9.90 12.52
CA LYS A 110 21.28 11.32 12.14
C LYS A 110 21.16 11.51 10.62
N ASN A 111 21.96 10.78 9.84
CA ASN A 111 21.93 10.87 8.37
C ASN A 111 20.56 10.49 7.79
N VAL A 112 19.91 9.45 8.33
CA VAL A 112 18.55 9.08 7.93
C VAL A 112 17.53 10.17 8.30
N LYS A 113 17.64 10.75 9.50
CA LYS A 113 16.76 11.86 9.92
C LYS A 113 16.92 13.08 9.02
N GLU A 114 18.13 13.45 8.63
CA GLU A 114 18.38 14.56 7.69
C GLU A 114 17.67 14.33 6.34
N ILE A 115 17.69 13.11 5.81
CA ILE A 115 16.91 12.75 4.61
C ILE A 115 15.42 12.96 4.85
N LEU A 116 14.86 12.38 5.91
CA LEU A 116 13.43 12.47 6.22
C LEU A 116 12.98 13.91 6.52
N GLU A 117 13.85 14.71 7.13
CA GLU A 117 13.61 16.12 7.44
C GLU A 117 13.49 16.96 6.17
N SER A 118 14.21 16.60 5.10
CA SER A 118 14.18 17.30 3.81
C SER A 118 12.84 17.18 3.05
N TYR A 119 11.92 16.32 3.47
CA TYR A 119 10.58 16.19 2.89
C TYR A 119 9.51 16.78 3.81
N PRO A 120 8.48 17.47 3.28
CA PRO A 120 7.35 17.90 4.10
C PRO A 120 6.52 16.69 4.54
N GLN A 121 5.78 16.81 5.65
CA GLN A 121 4.98 15.70 6.20
C GLN A 121 4.01 15.09 5.17
N LYS A 122 3.39 15.92 4.33
CA LYS A 122 2.44 15.48 3.30
C LYS A 122 3.05 14.52 2.26
N ASP A 123 4.37 14.48 2.14
CA ASP A 123 5.09 13.65 1.18
C ASP A 123 5.70 12.39 1.82
N LEU A 124 5.46 12.16 3.12
CA LEU A 124 5.98 11.02 3.87
C LEU A 124 4.89 9.97 4.12
N ASP A 125 4.97 8.83 3.43
CA ASP A 125 4.28 7.60 3.86
C ASP A 125 5.00 7.01 5.09
N CYS A 126 4.73 7.60 6.25
CA CYS A 126 5.36 7.24 7.52
C CYS A 126 5.15 5.75 7.87
N ILE A 127 4.04 5.14 7.45
CA ILE A 127 3.76 3.72 7.67
C ILE A 127 4.73 2.86 6.87
N THR A 128 4.90 3.15 5.58
CA THR A 128 5.84 2.41 4.72
C THR A 128 7.27 2.59 5.18
N ILE A 129 7.67 3.84 5.49
CA ILE A 129 9.02 4.14 5.98
C ILE A 129 9.28 3.44 7.32
N SER A 130 8.28 3.36 8.20
CA SER A 130 8.42 2.64 9.46
C SER A 130 8.71 1.15 9.27
N ALA A 131 8.20 0.52 8.22
CA ALA A 131 8.49 -0.89 7.94
C ALA A 131 9.98 -1.15 7.69
N TRP A 132 10.72 -0.12 7.25
CA TRP A 132 12.17 -0.16 6.99
C TRP A 132 13.00 0.27 8.18
N LEU A 133 12.49 1.21 8.98
CA LEU A 133 13.26 1.91 10.00
C LEU A 133 12.87 1.60 11.43
N LEU A 134 11.69 1.07 11.72
CA LEU A 134 11.25 0.79 13.10
C LEU A 134 11.27 -0.70 13.41
N PHE A 135 11.36 -1.05 14.69
CA PHE A 135 11.25 -2.44 15.13
C PHE A 135 9.94 -3.11 14.67
N GLY A 136 9.94 -4.44 14.55
CA GLY A 136 8.78 -5.21 14.10
C GLY A 136 7.50 -4.87 14.86
N GLY A 137 6.41 -4.63 14.14
CA GLY A 137 5.11 -4.29 14.71
C GLY A 137 4.88 -2.81 15.01
N ASN A 138 5.92 -1.97 14.97
CA ASN A 138 5.81 -0.54 15.22
C ASN A 138 5.67 0.25 13.92
N TYR A 139 4.82 1.28 13.93
CA TYR A 139 4.73 2.27 12.88
C TYR A 139 4.39 3.66 13.42
N ALA A 140 4.88 4.68 12.73
CA ALA A 140 4.55 6.07 12.99
C ALA A 140 3.52 6.57 11.97
N MET A 141 2.56 7.38 12.43
CA MET A 141 1.55 8.02 11.59
C MET A 141 1.92 9.47 11.21
N THR A 142 2.91 10.06 11.90
CA THR A 142 3.37 11.43 11.63
C THR A 142 4.89 11.49 11.53
N LYS A 143 5.38 12.55 10.89
CA LYS A 143 6.81 12.83 10.75
C LYS A 143 7.49 12.95 12.12
N GLU A 144 6.84 13.63 13.06
CA GLU A 144 7.37 13.87 14.41
C GLU A 144 7.47 12.57 15.22
N ALA A 145 6.47 11.68 15.09
CA ALA A 145 6.52 10.36 15.73
C ALA A 145 7.64 9.49 15.11
N LEU A 146 7.81 9.56 13.79
CA LEU A 146 8.86 8.84 13.09
C LEU A 146 10.26 9.33 13.52
N LEU A 147 10.51 10.63 13.50
CA LEU A 147 11.82 11.22 13.83
C LEU A 147 12.23 11.05 15.29
N ARG A 148 11.28 10.91 16.21
CA ARG A 148 11.54 10.61 17.64
C ARG A 148 11.84 9.14 17.91
N SER A 149 11.56 8.26 16.96
CA SER A 149 11.73 6.83 17.14
C SER A 149 13.20 6.40 17.08
N THR A 150 13.48 5.21 17.63
CA THR A 150 14.78 4.54 17.45
C THR A 150 14.76 3.80 16.11
N PHE A 151 15.79 4.03 15.29
CA PHE A 151 15.89 3.41 13.97
C PHE A 151 16.66 2.09 13.98
N TYR A 152 16.20 1.17 13.13
CA TYR A 152 16.75 -0.15 12.85
C TYR A 152 16.90 -0.32 11.34
N ASN A 153 17.93 -1.04 10.90
CA ASN A 153 18.13 -1.37 9.50
C ASN A 153 17.30 -2.61 9.15
N ARG A 154 16.08 -2.39 8.69
CA ARG A 154 15.16 -3.46 8.27
C ARG A 154 14.83 -3.41 6.79
N ILE A 155 15.65 -2.72 6.01
CA ILE A 155 15.54 -2.69 4.56
C ILE A 155 15.95 -4.07 4.04
N THR A 156 14.97 -4.86 3.61
CA THR A 156 15.21 -6.24 3.13
C THR A 156 14.99 -6.38 1.63
N LYS A 157 14.14 -5.54 1.02
CA LYS A 157 13.76 -5.58 -0.39
C LYS A 157 13.40 -4.18 -0.88
N SER A 158 13.45 -3.98 -2.20
CA SER A 158 12.90 -2.79 -2.84
C SER A 158 11.39 -2.66 -2.57
N LEU A 159 10.85 -1.46 -2.73
CA LEU A 159 9.40 -1.26 -2.70
C LEU A 159 8.74 -2.16 -3.78
N SER A 160 7.61 -2.77 -3.43
CA SER A 160 6.92 -3.67 -4.35
C SER A 160 6.23 -2.85 -5.43
N LYS A 161 6.43 -3.19 -6.71
CA LYS A 161 5.85 -2.47 -7.86
C LYS A 161 4.35 -2.20 -7.65
N SER A 162 3.88 -1.01 -7.98
CA SER A 162 2.46 -0.59 -7.90
C SER A 162 1.76 -0.49 -9.26
N VAL A 163 2.42 -0.88 -10.36
CA VAL A 163 1.93 -0.73 -11.73
C VAL A 163 0.57 -1.41 -11.92
N GLY A 164 -0.43 -0.63 -12.35
CA GLY A 164 -1.78 -1.13 -12.61
C GLY A 164 -2.58 -1.54 -11.37
N TYR A 165 -2.03 -1.36 -10.15
CA TYR A 165 -2.75 -1.65 -8.91
C TYR A 165 -3.99 -0.75 -8.81
N LEU A 166 -5.15 -1.35 -8.51
CA LEU A 166 -6.47 -0.71 -8.49
C LEU A 166 -6.92 -0.06 -9.83
N GLN A 167 -6.26 -0.35 -10.95
CA GLN A 167 -6.72 0.15 -12.25
C GLN A 167 -8.14 -0.37 -12.55
N GLY A 168 -9.03 0.54 -12.94
CA GLY A 168 -10.43 0.23 -13.24
C GLY A 168 -11.31 -0.01 -12.00
N VAL A 169 -10.78 0.14 -10.79
CA VAL A 169 -11.56 0.13 -9.54
C VAL A 169 -12.06 1.53 -9.24
N GLU A 170 -13.34 1.66 -8.93
CA GLU A 170 -13.98 2.92 -8.56
C GLU A 170 -13.78 3.18 -7.07
N ARG A 171 -13.05 4.24 -6.72
CA ARG A 171 -12.83 4.64 -5.32
C ARG A 171 -14.04 5.42 -4.79
N VAL A 172 -14.51 5.04 -3.60
CA VAL A 172 -15.55 5.76 -2.86
C VAL A 172 -15.09 6.08 -1.43
N ILE A 173 -15.55 7.20 -0.88
CA ILE A 173 -15.40 7.56 0.54
C ILE A 173 -16.81 7.82 1.06
N TRP A 174 -17.26 7.06 2.06
CA TRP A 174 -18.59 7.29 2.67
C TRP A 174 -18.54 8.49 3.61
N ILE A 175 -18.51 9.70 3.03
CA ILE A 175 -18.83 10.96 3.73
C ILE A 175 -20.07 11.63 3.13
N LEU A 176 -20.65 11.11 2.04
CA LEU A 176 -21.76 11.76 1.31
C LEU A 176 -22.94 10.81 1.03
N ILE A 177 -23.35 10.01 2.01
CA ILE A 177 -24.72 9.47 2.03
C ILE A 177 -25.30 9.70 3.42
N LEU A 178 -25.59 10.96 3.70
CA LEU A 178 -26.73 11.30 4.54
C LEU A 178 -27.70 12.04 3.61
N PRO A 179 -28.98 11.62 3.54
CA PRO A 179 -30.00 12.34 2.79
C PRO A 179 -30.21 13.76 3.33
#